data_AF-A0A7Z2PM57-F1
#
_entry.id   AF-A0A7Z2PM57-F1
#
_cell.length_a   1.000
_cell.length_b   1.000
_cell.length_c   1.000
_cell.angle_alpha   90.00
_cell.angle_beta   90.00
_cell.angle_gamma   90.00
#
_symmetry.space_group_name_H-M   'P 1'
#
loop_
_entity.id
_entity.type
_entity.pdbx_description
1 polymer ?
#
loop_
_entity_poly.entity_id
_entity_poly.type
_entity_poly.pdbx_seq_one_letter_code
_entity_poly.pdbx_strand_id
1 'polypeptide(L)' 'MLAVECSNVIGIRLQSIAAGTVNAAEETSLMVSEKVDAAFEAGSMLLGGKKTADVIDFYRKHVAANVARLS' A
#
# COMPACT_ATOMS: atom_id res chain seq x y z
N MET A 1 12.58 -7.85 3.08
CA MET A 1 11.78 -8.08 1.86
C MET A 1 10.71 -7.02 1.59
N LEU A 2 10.26 -6.24 2.59
CA LEU A 2 9.23 -5.19 2.41
C LEU A 2 9.43 -4.26 1.20
N ALA A 3 10.64 -3.78 0.95
CA ALA A 3 10.92 -2.90 -0.19
C ALA A 3 10.68 -3.59 -1.56
N VAL A 4 10.95 -4.90 -1.65
CA VAL A 4 10.75 -5.70 -2.86
C VAL A 4 9.26 -5.95 -3.08
N GLU A 5 8.52 -6.28 -2.02
CA GLU A 5 7.06 -6.49 -2.08
C GLU A 5 6.34 -5.19 -2.44
N CYS A 6 6.73 -4.06 -1.83
CA CYS A 6 6.25 -2.74 -2.21
C CYS A 6 6.51 -2.43 -3.68
N SER A 7 7.72 -2.72 -4.18
CA SER A 7 8.10 -2.45 -5.57
C SER A 7 7.35 -3.33 -6.55
N ASN A 8 7.08 -4.59 -6.20
CA ASN A 8 6.30 -5.50 -7.03
C ASN A 8 4.83 -5.05 -7.14
N VAL A 9 4.23 -4.66 -6.00
CA VAL A 9 2.88 -4.09 -5.96
C VAL A 9 2.82 -2.81 -6.80
N ILE A 10 3.80 -1.90 -6.68
CA ILE A 10 3.86 -0.69 -7.52
C ILE A 10 3.97 -1.05 -9.01
N GLY A 11 4.78 -2.05 -9.38
CA GLY A 11 4.97 -2.49 -10.77
C GLY A 11 3.69 -3.01 -11.43
N ILE A 12 2.96 -3.91 -10.75
CA ILE A 12 1.67 -4.44 -11.23
C ILE A 12 0.67 -3.31 -11.45
N ARG A 13 0.63 -2.36 -10.50
CA ARG A 13 -0.30 -1.24 -10.52
C ARG A 13 0.01 -0.24 -11.65
N LEU A 14 1.30 0.02 -11.91
CA LEU A 14 1.74 0.81 -13.07
C LEU A 14 1.42 0.12 -14.41
N GLN A 15 1.54 -1.21 -14.49
CA GLN A 15 1.12 -1.96 -15.68
C GLN A 15 -0.38 -1.88 -15.93
N SER A 16 -1.22 -2.00 -14.89
CA SER A 16 -2.69 -1.85 -15.03
C SER A 16 -3.10 -0.47 -15.54
N ILE A 17 -2.43 0.59 -15.07
CA ILE A 17 -2.64 1.97 -15.56
C ILE A 17 -2.18 2.10 -17.02
N ALA A 18 -0.99 1.61 -17.35
CA ALA A 18 -0.45 1.68 -18.71
C ALA A 18 -1.28 0.88 -19.73
N ALA A 19 -1.93 -0.20 -19.29
CA ALA A 19 -2.82 -1.01 -20.11
C ALA A 19 -4.18 -0.34 -20.40
N GLY A 20 -4.52 0.76 -19.72
CA GLY A 20 -5.72 1.56 -20.00
C GLY A 20 -7.04 0.80 -19.81
N THR A 21 -7.06 -0.20 -18.91
CA THR A 21 -8.26 -1.02 -18.70
C THR A 21 -9.39 -0.19 -18.08
N VAL A 22 -10.65 -0.57 -18.34
CA VAL A 22 -11.86 0.14 -17.87
C VAL A 22 -11.88 0.34 -16.35
N ASN A 23 -11.22 -0.54 -15.60
CA ASN A 23 -11.15 -0.47 -14.13
C ASN A 23 -9.87 0.23 -13.60
N ALA A 24 -8.96 0.68 -14.47
CA ALA A 24 -7.68 1.25 -14.03
C ALA A 24 -7.86 2.54 -13.23
N ALA A 25 -8.83 3.39 -13.59
CA ALA A 25 -9.11 4.63 -12.87
C ALA A 25 -9.73 4.38 -11.49
N GLU A 26 -10.68 3.44 -11.40
CA GLU A 26 -11.31 3.03 -10.14
C GLU A 26 -10.29 2.36 -9.20
N GLU A 27 -9.49 1.43 -9.72
CA GLU A 27 -8.43 0.81 -8.96
C GLU A 27 -7.41 1.88 -8.51
N THR A 28 -7.01 2.82 -9.37
CA THR A 28 -6.11 3.92 -8.99
C THR A 28 -6.68 4.75 -7.84
N SER A 29 -7.97 5.08 -7.87
CA SER A 29 -8.65 5.81 -6.80
C SER A 29 -8.63 5.02 -5.48
N LEU A 30 -8.98 3.73 -5.53
CA LEU A 30 -8.97 2.83 -4.37
C LEU A 30 -7.58 2.74 -3.75
N MET A 31 -6.55 2.60 -4.58
CA MET A 31 -5.16 2.53 -4.14
C MET A 31 -4.65 3.79 -3.43
N VAL A 32 -5.06 4.97 -3.92
CA VAL A 32 -4.64 6.24 -3.34
C VAL A 32 -5.29 6.39 -1.97
N SER A 33 -6.58 6.06 -1.84
CA SER A 33 -7.29 6.07 -0.57
C SER A 33 -6.64 5.12 0.44
N GLU A 34 -6.34 3.87 0.06
CA GLU A 34 -5.62 2.91 0.90
C GLU A 34 -4.26 3.47 1.41
N LYS A 35 -3.52 4.18 0.55
CA LYS A 35 -2.23 4.78 0.91
C LYS A 35 -2.38 5.97 1.87
N VAL A 36 -3.40 6.80 1.67
CA VAL A 36 -3.68 7.95 2.53
C VAL A 36 -4.12 7.48 3.91
N ASP A 37 -5.00 6.48 3.99
CA ASP A 37 -5.46 5.90 5.25
C ASP A 37 -4.29 5.27 6.03
N ALA A 38 -3.46 4.47 5.35
CA ALA A 38 -2.28 3.88 5.97
C ALA A 38 -1.26 4.93 6.45
N ALA A 39 -1.11 6.05 5.73
CA ALA A 39 -0.26 7.16 6.15
C ALA A 39 -0.82 7.89 7.37
N PHE A 40 -2.14 8.08 7.44
CA PHE A 40 -2.81 8.69 8.60
C PHE A 40 -2.69 7.79 9.84
N GLU A 41 -2.88 6.49 9.68
CA GLU A 41 -2.75 5.52 10.77
C GLU A 41 -1.30 5.44 11.27
N ALA A 42 -0.32 5.35 10.37
CA ALA A 42 1.10 5.41 10.72
C ALA A 42 1.47 6.75 11.40
N GLY A 43 0.95 7.87 10.93
CA GLY A 43 1.12 9.19 11.54
C GLY A 43 0.55 9.25 12.96
N SER A 44 -0.64 8.70 13.17
CA SER A 44 -1.26 8.62 14.50
C SER A 44 -0.49 7.71 15.46
N MET A 45 0.10 6.61 14.97
CA MET A 45 0.97 5.74 15.75
C MET A 45 2.23 6.50 16.22
N LEU A 46 2.84 7.28 15.33
CA LEU A 46 4.01 8.11 15.68
C LEU A 46 3.64 9.21 16.68
N LEU A 47 2.54 9.92 16.46
CA LEU A 47 2.05 10.97 17.37
C LEU A 47 1.65 10.41 18.75
N GLY A 48 1.16 9.16 18.79
CA GLY A 48 0.87 8.42 20.02
C GLY A 48 2.11 7.87 20.73
N GLY A 49 3.32 8.15 20.26
CA GLY A 49 4.57 7.71 20.86
C GLY A 49 4.89 6.22 20.65
N LYS A 50 4.27 5.56 19.68
CA LYS A 50 4.64 4.18 19.32
C LYS A 50 6.04 4.12 18.73
N LYS A 51 6.67 2.96 18.87
CA LYS A 51 8.03 2.74 18.35
C LYS A 51 7.96 2.67 16.82
N THR A 52 9.02 3.12 16.17
CA THR A 52 9.16 3.04 14.71
C THR A 52 9.05 1.61 14.19
N ALA A 53 9.42 0.61 14.99
CA ALA A 53 9.23 -0.81 14.68
C ALA A 53 7.75 -1.19 14.51
N ASP A 54 6.86 -0.63 15.33
CA ASP A 54 5.42 -0.90 15.26
C ASP A 54 4.83 -0.37 13.94
N VAL A 55 5.33 0.78 13.47
CA VAL A 55 4.93 1.37 12.18
C VAL A 55 5.41 0.51 11.01
N ILE A 56 6.62 -0.05 11.10
CA ILE A 56 7.15 -0.96 10.08
C ILE A 56 6.32 -2.25 10.01
N ASP A 57 5.96 -2.83 11.16
CA ASP A 57 5.14 -4.04 11.20
C ASP A 57 3.70 -3.79 10.71
N PHE A 58 3.15 -2.60 10.99
CA PHE A 58 1.89 -2.15 10.41
C PHE A 58 1.93 -2.15 8.87
N TYR A 59 2.96 -1.54 8.27
CA TYR A 59 3.12 -1.53 6.81
C TYR A 59 3.35 -2.93 6.24
N ARG A 60 4.11 -3.80 6.91
CA ARG A 60 4.30 -5.19 6.48
C ARG A 60 2.97 -5.94 6.36
N LYS A 61 2.09 -5.80 7.35
CA LYS A 61 0.77 -6.44 7.33
C LYS A 61 -0.07 -5.96 6.15
N HIS A 62 -0.08 -4.65 5.89
CA HIS A 62 -0.81 -4.07 4.77
C HIS A 62 -0.27 -4.52 3.41
N VAL A 63 1.06 -4.59 3.26
CA VAL A 63 1.69 -5.05 2.02
C VAL A 63 1.41 -6.53 1.77
N ALA A 64 1.49 -7.38 2.79
CA ALA A 64 1.16 -8.80 2.67
C ALA A 64 -0.29 -9.03 2.23
N ALA A 65 -1.24 -8.28 2.79
CA ALA A 65 -2.64 -8.34 2.37
C ALA A 65 -2.83 -7.90 0.91
N ASN A 66 -2.10 -6.87 0.47
CA ASN A 66 -2.13 -6.41 -0.93
C ASN A 66 -1.54 -7.43 -1.90
N VAL A 67 -0.45 -8.11 -1.53
CA VAL A 67 0.13 -9.19 -2.34
C VAL A 67 -0.90 -10.32 -2.52
N ALA A 68 -1.57 -10.73 -1.44
CA ALA A 68 -2.60 -11.79 -1.50
C ALA A 68 -3.83 -11.41 -2.36
N ARG A 69 -4.17 -10.13 -2.47
CA ARG A 69 -5.28 -9.65 -3.32
C ARG A 69 -4.90 -9.60 -4.81
N LEU A 70 -3.62 -9.36 -5.11
CA LEU A 70 -3.11 -9.12 -6.46
C LEU A 70 -2.51 -10.38 -7.13
N SER A 71 -2.38 -11.49 -6.40
CA SER A 71 -1.92 -12.80 -6.90
C SER A 71 -3.05 -13.65 -7.47
#